data_AF-A0A3A8JVQ1-F1
#
_entry.id   AF-A0A3A8JVQ1-F1
#
_cell.length_a   1.000
_cell.length_b   1.000
_cell.length_c   1.000
_cell.angle_alpha   90.00
_cell.angle_beta   90.00
_cell.angle_gamma   90.00
#
_symmetry.space_group_name_H-M   'P 1'
#
loop_
_entity.id
_entity.type
_entity.pdbx_description
1 polymer ?
#
loop_
_entity_poly.entity_id
_entity_poly.type
_entity_poly.pdbx_seq_one_letter_code
_entity_poly.pdbx_strand_id
1 'polypeptide(L)'
;MNRAPSLPLSRPPSLSRWSVLALLGVFALTLGACSDATPIDEARALETGEEVTVEGHVSVQPGAFVSALGDEGFALQDDTGGIYVKLDPKQTFGLGAHVRVTGTLDEQNQLRILKAVAADVKVLSGTQLVSAKDVTTGGVNESVEGQLISVSGAITQAFVDDSPYGYKLYINDGTGEVQVFVHVSAGFDKAALQELTVGQRLRVVGLAAQYETTYEVAPRMPADLSVLP
;
A
#
# COMPACT_ATOMS: atom_id res chain seq x y z
N MET A 1 49.95 92.95 4.49
CA MET A 1 48.99 93.32 3.42
C MET A 1 49.55 92.76 2.11
N ASN A 2 48.87 92.07 1.21
CA ASN A 2 47.49 91.61 1.08
C ASN A 2 47.45 90.67 -0.16
N ARG A 3 46.72 89.54 -0.06
CA ARG A 3 46.00 88.79 -1.12
C ARG A 3 46.76 87.97 -2.21
N ALA A 4 46.77 86.63 -2.01
CA ALA A 4 46.08 85.54 -2.76
C ALA A 4 46.03 85.53 -4.32
N PRO A 5 45.66 84.40 -4.99
CA PRO A 5 46.00 82.98 -4.79
C PRO A 5 46.29 82.22 -6.12
N SER A 6 46.76 80.96 -6.08
CA SER A 6 46.22 79.84 -6.88
C SER A 6 47.03 78.56 -6.67
N LEU A 7 46.34 77.52 -6.17
CA LEU A 7 46.80 76.14 -6.10
C LEU A 7 46.58 75.45 -7.46
N PRO A 8 47.30 74.35 -7.73
CA PRO A 8 46.61 73.17 -8.24
C PRO A 8 46.89 71.92 -7.40
N LEU A 9 45.79 71.45 -6.81
CA LEU A 9 45.23 70.10 -6.90
C LEU A 9 46.10 68.90 -6.45
N SER A 10 45.80 68.52 -5.21
CA SER A 10 45.91 67.20 -4.59
C SER A 10 45.36 66.04 -5.43
N ARG A 11 46.13 64.96 -5.53
CA ARG A 11 45.60 63.61 -5.82
C ARG A 11 45.23 62.89 -4.51
N PRO A 12 44.11 62.14 -4.47
CA PRO A 12 43.47 61.68 -3.23
C PRO A 12 43.70 60.15 -3.03
N PRO A 13 42.85 59.37 -2.32
CA PRO A 13 43.27 58.71 -1.08
C PRO A 13 43.03 57.19 -1.06
N SER A 14 43.32 56.59 0.11
CA SER A 14 42.62 55.49 0.78
C SER A 14 42.07 54.27 0.01
N LEU A 15 42.53 53.11 0.51
CA LEU A 15 41.82 51.84 0.67
C LEU A 15 40.31 51.86 0.38
N SER A 16 39.87 50.93 -0.48
CA SER A 16 38.56 50.29 -0.38
C SER A 16 38.61 48.95 -1.09
N ARG A 17 38.26 47.89 -0.34
CA ARG A 17 37.76 46.62 -0.87
C ARG A 17 36.67 46.92 -1.91
N TRP A 18 36.44 46.05 -2.89
CA TRP A 18 35.10 45.63 -3.33
C TRP A 18 35.22 44.33 -4.14
N SER A 19 34.29 43.45 -3.83
CA SER A 19 34.20 42.04 -4.16
C SER A 19 34.05 41.81 -5.67
N VAL A 20 34.84 40.89 -6.22
CA VAL A 20 34.54 40.28 -7.53
C VAL A 20 33.67 39.06 -7.24
N LEU A 21 32.36 39.20 -7.43
CA LEU A 21 31.41 38.10 -7.48
C LEU A 21 31.53 37.44 -8.86
N ALA A 22 32.29 36.35 -8.96
CA ALA A 22 32.20 35.45 -10.10
C ALA A 22 31.05 34.47 -9.83
N LEU A 23 29.91 34.70 -10.46
CA LEU A 23 28.80 33.74 -10.52
C LEU A 23 29.26 32.49 -11.29
N LEU A 24 29.66 31.45 -10.54
CA LEU A 24 29.72 30.09 -11.04
C LEU A 24 28.27 29.58 -11.16
N GLY A 25 27.74 29.60 -12.38
CA GLY A 25 26.52 28.88 -12.71
C GLY A 25 26.77 27.38 -12.56
N VAL A 26 26.25 26.79 -11.48
CA VAL A 26 26.18 25.34 -11.31
C VAL A 26 25.00 24.86 -12.15
N PHE A 27 25.30 24.28 -13.31
CA PHE A 27 24.32 23.57 -14.11
C PHE A 27 24.11 22.20 -13.46
N ALA A 28 23.11 22.08 -12.59
CA ALA A 28 22.71 20.79 -12.04
C ALA A 28 22.04 19.97 -13.15
N LEU A 29 22.79 19.06 -13.75
CA LEU A 29 22.21 17.97 -14.53
C LEU A 29 21.47 17.04 -13.55
N THR A 30 20.15 17.19 -13.46
CA THR A 30 19.29 16.19 -12.85
C THR A 30 19.26 14.97 -13.78
N LEU A 31 20.20 14.05 -13.59
CA LEU A 31 20.07 12.70 -14.10
C LEU A 31 18.83 12.12 -13.41
N GLY A 32 17.74 11.97 -14.14
CA GLY A 32 16.60 11.20 -13.67
C GLY A 32 17.07 9.78 -13.42
N ALA A 33 17.34 9.45 -12.16
CA ALA A 33 17.55 8.08 -11.77
C ALA A 33 16.27 7.33 -12.13
N CYS A 34 16.38 6.34 -13.01
CA CYS A 34 15.39 5.28 -13.06
C CYS A 34 15.54 4.59 -11.70
N SER A 35 14.75 4.98 -10.69
CA SER A 35 14.75 4.24 -9.43
C SER A 35 14.22 2.85 -9.75
N ASP A 36 15.06 1.84 -9.55
CA ASP A 36 14.58 0.47 -9.52
C ASP A 36 13.55 0.34 -8.40
N ALA A 37 12.56 -0.53 -8.61
CA ALA A 37 11.56 -0.80 -7.59
C ALA A 37 12.21 -1.52 -6.40
N THR A 38 11.93 -1.05 -5.21
CA THR A 38 12.30 -1.72 -3.96
C THR A 38 11.42 -2.98 -3.80
N PRO A 39 12.00 -4.14 -3.43
CA PRO A 39 11.23 -5.30 -3.02
C PRO A 39 10.22 -4.95 -1.93
N ILE A 40 9.01 -5.50 -2.00
CA ILE A 40 7.92 -5.09 -1.10
C ILE A 40 8.24 -5.43 0.36
N ASP A 41 8.91 -6.53 0.66
CA ASP A 41 9.32 -6.86 2.04
C ASP A 41 10.32 -5.85 2.62
N GLU A 42 11.32 -5.45 1.83
CA GLU A 42 12.29 -4.42 2.20
C GLU A 42 11.62 -3.07 2.38
N ALA A 43 10.70 -2.69 1.48
CA ALA A 43 9.93 -1.45 1.59
C ALA A 43 9.09 -1.44 2.88
N ARG A 44 8.39 -2.53 3.20
CA ARG A 44 7.56 -2.64 4.41
C ARG A 44 8.36 -2.40 5.68
N ALA A 45 9.63 -2.80 5.73
CA ALA A 45 10.51 -2.69 6.88
C ALA A 45 11.06 -1.26 7.12
N LEU A 46 10.84 -0.32 6.20
CA LEU A 46 11.22 1.07 6.38
C LEU A 46 10.23 1.79 7.33
N GLU A 47 10.63 2.96 7.82
CA GLU A 47 9.81 3.75 8.75
C GLU A 47 8.55 4.31 8.06
N THR A 48 7.50 4.54 8.85
CA THR A 48 6.34 5.31 8.38
C THR A 48 6.75 6.74 7.99
N GLY A 49 6.24 7.21 6.86
CA GLY A 49 6.59 8.51 6.27
C GLY A 49 7.69 8.44 5.20
N GLU A 50 8.37 7.30 5.04
CA GLU A 50 9.33 7.09 3.96
C GLU A 50 8.61 6.94 2.61
N GLU A 51 9.19 7.55 1.57
CA GLU A 51 8.72 7.41 0.19
C GLU A 51 9.44 6.25 -0.48
N VAL A 52 8.67 5.33 -1.09
CA VAL A 52 9.20 4.16 -1.78
C VAL A 52 8.56 4.02 -3.16
N THR A 53 9.27 3.34 -4.05
CA THR A 53 8.71 2.86 -5.31
C THR A 53 8.72 1.34 -5.29
N VAL A 54 7.56 0.72 -5.41
CA VAL A 54 7.40 -0.74 -5.45
C VAL A 54 6.77 -1.16 -6.77
N GLU A 55 6.99 -2.41 -7.18
CA GLU A 55 6.44 -2.99 -8.40
C GLU A 55 5.93 -4.39 -8.09
N GLY A 56 4.83 -4.78 -8.72
CA GLY A 56 4.26 -6.10 -8.54
C GLY A 56 2.98 -6.29 -9.31
N HIS A 57 2.28 -7.37 -9.00
CA HIS A 57 1.01 -7.73 -9.62
C HIS A 57 -0.15 -7.49 -8.66
N VAL A 58 -1.25 -6.97 -9.19
CA VAL A 58 -2.45 -6.66 -8.40
C VAL A 58 -3.07 -7.95 -7.85
N SER A 59 -3.01 -8.14 -6.53
CA SER A 59 -3.54 -9.32 -5.83
C SER A 59 -4.98 -9.12 -5.37
N VAL A 60 -5.40 -7.88 -5.12
CA VAL A 60 -6.79 -7.45 -4.82
C VAL A 60 -7.15 -6.32 -5.78
N GLN A 61 -8.28 -6.39 -6.48
CA GLN A 61 -8.69 -5.38 -7.46
C GLN A 61 -9.06 -4.02 -6.83
N PRO A 62 -8.87 -2.90 -7.57
CA PRO A 62 -9.27 -1.57 -7.12
C PRO A 62 -10.71 -1.49 -6.59
N GLY A 63 -10.87 -0.92 -5.39
CA GLY A 63 -12.16 -0.68 -4.76
C GLY A 63 -12.88 -1.92 -4.23
N ALA A 64 -12.26 -3.11 -4.24
CA ALA A 64 -12.88 -4.30 -3.66
C ALA A 64 -13.23 -4.11 -2.18
N PHE A 65 -12.41 -3.34 -1.46
CA PHE A 65 -12.45 -3.18 0.00
C PHE A 65 -12.91 -1.78 0.46
N VAL A 66 -13.43 -0.96 -0.44
CA VAL A 66 -13.84 0.43 -0.16
C VAL A 66 -14.85 0.54 1.00
N SER A 67 -15.69 -0.49 1.22
CA SER A 67 -16.70 -0.45 2.28
C SER A 67 -16.14 -0.32 3.70
N ALA A 68 -14.92 -0.81 3.96
CA ALA A 68 -14.31 -0.72 5.28
C ALA A 68 -12.99 0.08 5.28
N LEU A 69 -12.26 0.13 4.16
CA LEU A 69 -11.03 0.92 4.06
C LEU A 69 -11.29 2.39 3.69
N GLY A 70 -12.44 2.68 3.06
CA GLY A 70 -12.86 4.04 2.73
C GLY A 70 -12.09 4.68 1.58
N ASP A 71 -11.32 3.91 0.82
CA ASP A 71 -10.58 4.31 -0.38
C ASP A 71 -10.79 3.30 -1.52
N GLU A 72 -10.51 3.73 -2.76
CA GLU A 72 -10.62 2.91 -3.96
C GLU A 72 -9.34 2.11 -4.30
N GLY A 73 -8.52 1.86 -3.28
CA GLY A 73 -7.22 1.21 -3.36
C GLY A 73 -7.27 -0.27 -3.77
N PHE A 74 -6.10 -0.86 -3.82
CA PHE A 74 -5.85 -2.23 -4.29
C PHE A 74 -4.66 -2.83 -3.55
N ALA A 75 -4.48 -4.15 -3.59
CA ALA A 75 -3.28 -4.79 -3.06
C ALA A 75 -2.33 -5.15 -4.19
N LEU A 76 -1.03 -4.94 -3.96
CA LEU A 76 0.07 -5.23 -4.87
C LEU A 76 0.97 -6.28 -4.23
N GLN A 77 1.46 -7.24 -5.01
CA GLN A 77 2.33 -8.29 -4.51
C GLN A 77 3.42 -8.65 -5.52
N ASP A 78 4.63 -8.82 -5.03
CA ASP A 78 5.78 -9.37 -5.75
C ASP A 78 6.18 -10.72 -5.14
N ASP A 79 7.37 -11.23 -5.48
CA ASP A 79 7.86 -12.51 -4.98
C ASP A 79 8.30 -12.47 -3.51
N THR A 80 8.41 -11.27 -2.92
CA THR A 80 8.92 -11.04 -1.57
C THR A 80 7.82 -10.76 -0.55
N GLY A 81 6.75 -10.08 -0.96
CA GLY A 81 5.65 -9.72 -0.07
C GLY A 81 4.53 -8.96 -0.77
N GLY A 82 3.55 -8.52 0.01
CA GLY A 82 2.44 -7.72 -0.50
C GLY A 82 2.15 -6.50 0.36
N ILE A 83 1.51 -5.50 -0.25
CA ILE A 83 1.16 -4.24 0.38
C ILE A 83 -0.18 -3.73 -0.15
N TYR A 84 -1.01 -3.18 0.73
CA TYR A 84 -2.21 -2.48 0.30
C TYR A 84 -1.86 -1.04 -0.09
N VAL A 85 -2.20 -0.67 -1.31
CA VAL A 85 -2.02 0.68 -1.86
C VAL A 85 -3.30 1.47 -1.61
N LYS A 86 -3.24 2.38 -0.64
CA LYS A 86 -4.33 3.33 -0.37
C LYS A 86 -4.30 4.44 -1.40
N LEU A 87 -5.38 4.57 -2.16
CA LEU A 87 -5.44 5.48 -3.29
C LEU A 87 -6.86 5.86 -3.68
N ASP A 88 -7.02 7.12 -4.10
CA ASP A 88 -8.19 7.63 -4.82
C ASP A 88 -7.74 8.45 -6.04
N PRO A 89 -8.51 8.48 -7.15
CA PRO A 89 -9.74 7.74 -7.42
C PRO A 89 -9.48 6.29 -7.87
N LYS A 90 -10.56 5.50 -8.00
CA LYS A 90 -10.52 4.13 -8.52
C LYS A 90 -9.79 4.01 -9.85
N GLN A 91 -8.84 3.08 -9.89
CA GLN A 91 -8.11 2.73 -11.11
C GLN A 91 -8.88 1.74 -11.98
N THR A 92 -8.56 1.69 -13.28
CA THR A 92 -9.33 0.91 -14.28
C THR A 92 -8.74 -0.48 -14.58
N PHE A 93 -7.58 -0.81 -14.04
CA PHE A 93 -6.99 -2.15 -14.16
C PHE A 93 -7.61 -3.13 -13.16
N GLY A 94 -7.38 -4.43 -13.37
CA GLY A 94 -7.91 -5.50 -12.53
C GLY A 94 -6.84 -6.42 -11.95
N LEU A 95 -7.27 -7.57 -11.45
CA LEU A 95 -6.38 -8.61 -10.91
C LEU A 95 -5.28 -9.00 -11.90
N GLY A 96 -4.07 -9.15 -11.38
CA GLY A 96 -2.87 -9.55 -12.12
C GLY A 96 -2.31 -8.49 -13.06
N ALA A 97 -2.83 -7.25 -13.06
CA ALA A 97 -2.16 -6.15 -13.74
C ALA A 97 -0.78 -5.91 -13.13
N HIS A 98 0.23 -5.74 -13.98
CA HIS A 98 1.58 -5.40 -13.56
C HIS A 98 1.66 -3.88 -13.35
N VAL A 99 1.99 -3.45 -12.13
CA VAL A 99 1.91 -2.03 -11.72
C VAL A 99 3.14 -1.64 -10.92
N ARG A 100 3.68 -0.45 -11.22
CA ARG A 100 4.66 0.25 -10.38
C ARG A 100 3.97 1.41 -9.68
N VAL A 101 4.20 1.53 -8.38
CA VAL A 101 3.60 2.57 -7.53
C VAL A 101 4.70 3.28 -6.75
N THR A 102 4.74 4.60 -6.83
CA THR A 102 5.47 5.43 -5.89
C THR A 102 4.49 5.99 -4.85
N GLY A 103 4.86 5.96 -3.58
CA GLY A 103 4.01 6.46 -2.50
C GLY A 103 4.72 6.51 -1.16
N THR A 104 4.00 6.96 -0.14
CA THR A 104 4.50 7.11 1.23
C THR A 104 3.99 5.97 2.11
N LEU A 105 4.88 5.30 2.81
CA LEU A 105 4.56 4.23 3.74
C LEU A 105 3.80 4.76 4.96
N ASP A 106 2.76 4.05 5.38
CA ASP A 106 1.95 4.42 6.55
C ASP A 106 1.26 3.20 7.17
N GLU A 107 0.42 3.44 8.17
CA GLU A 107 -0.49 2.46 8.76
C GLU A 107 -1.93 2.98 8.74
N GLN A 108 -2.89 2.09 8.48
CA GLN A 108 -4.32 2.37 8.65
C GLN A 108 -4.96 1.27 9.48
N ASN A 109 -5.43 1.62 10.68
CA ASN A 109 -5.98 0.65 11.63
C ASN A 109 -5.04 -0.55 11.86
N GLN A 110 -3.74 -0.30 11.93
CA GLN A 110 -2.65 -1.29 12.04
C GLN A 110 -2.35 -2.11 10.78
N LEU A 111 -3.08 -1.95 9.67
CA LEU A 111 -2.65 -2.49 8.38
C LEU A 111 -1.50 -1.66 7.82
N ARG A 112 -0.41 -2.29 7.39
CA ARG A 112 0.69 -1.62 6.66
C ARG A 112 0.25 -1.25 5.25
N ILE A 113 0.30 0.03 4.92
CA ILE A 113 -0.16 0.57 3.63
C ILE A 113 0.89 1.42 2.92
N LEU A 114 0.69 1.59 1.61
CA LEU A 114 1.36 2.60 0.80
C LEU A 114 0.33 3.64 0.36
N LYS A 115 0.44 4.88 0.86
CA LYS A 115 -0.39 6.00 0.41
C LYS A 115 0.17 6.54 -0.91
N ALA A 116 -0.62 6.47 -1.98
CA ALA A 116 -0.22 6.94 -3.30
C ALA A 116 -1.31 7.83 -3.93
N VAL A 117 -0.93 8.57 -4.97
CA VAL A 117 -1.88 9.29 -5.83
C VAL A 117 -1.89 8.66 -7.22
N ALA A 118 -2.99 8.82 -7.95
CA ALA A 118 -3.17 8.20 -9.27
C ALA A 118 -2.06 8.53 -10.29
N ALA A 119 -1.43 9.70 -10.19
CA ALA A 119 -0.34 10.09 -11.09
C ALA A 119 0.95 9.26 -10.90
N ASP A 120 1.12 8.66 -9.72
CA ASP A 120 2.30 7.88 -9.34
C ASP A 120 2.09 6.37 -9.51
N VAL A 121 0.95 5.98 -10.09
CA VAL A 121 0.65 4.62 -10.48
C VAL A 121 0.89 4.45 -11.98
N LYS A 122 1.82 3.56 -12.32
CA LYS A 122 2.16 3.24 -13.72
C LYS A 122 1.82 1.78 -14.00
N VAL A 123 0.87 1.57 -14.91
CA VAL A 123 0.59 0.24 -15.45
C VAL A 123 1.71 -0.14 -16.42
N LEU A 124 2.33 -1.28 -16.19
CA LEU A 124 3.40 -1.84 -16.99
C LEU A 124 2.84 -2.89 -17.97
N SER A 125 3.68 -3.33 -18.90
CA SER A 125 3.31 -4.41 -19.82
C SER A 125 3.31 -5.76 -19.11
N GLY A 126 2.39 -6.64 -19.52
CA GLY A 126 2.24 -7.98 -18.98
C GLY A 126 1.18 -8.09 -17.89
N THR A 127 0.72 -9.30 -17.68
CA THR A 127 -0.17 -9.66 -16.58
C THR A 127 0.23 -11.02 -16.01
N GLN A 128 0.06 -11.18 -14.71
CA GLN A 128 0.28 -12.43 -14.01
C GLN A 128 -0.66 -12.51 -12.81
N LEU A 129 -1.42 -13.60 -12.70
CA LEU A 129 -2.22 -13.82 -11.50
C LEU A 129 -1.31 -14.19 -10.34
N VAL A 130 -1.50 -13.49 -9.22
CA VAL A 130 -0.84 -13.82 -7.96
C VAL A 130 -1.42 -15.12 -7.41
N SER A 131 -0.55 -16.10 -7.16
CA SER A 131 -0.94 -17.36 -6.53
C SER A 131 -1.00 -17.18 -5.01
N ALA A 132 -2.06 -17.71 -4.40
CA ALA A 132 -2.23 -17.64 -2.96
C ALA A 132 -1.23 -18.56 -2.25
N LYS A 133 -0.61 -18.08 -1.18
CA LYS A 133 0.23 -18.89 -0.29
C LYS A 133 -0.65 -19.68 0.68
N ASP A 134 -0.45 -21.00 0.79
CA ASP A 134 -1.17 -21.80 1.78
C ASP A 134 -0.65 -21.48 3.20
N VAL A 135 -1.56 -21.18 4.12
CA VAL A 135 -1.30 -20.81 5.50
C VAL A 135 -2.28 -21.54 6.42
N THR A 136 -1.84 -21.97 7.60
CA THR A 136 -2.74 -22.53 8.63
C THR A 136 -3.56 -21.42 9.27
N THR A 137 -4.75 -21.69 9.81
CA THR A 137 -5.59 -20.61 10.37
C THR A 137 -4.89 -19.88 11.53
N GLY A 138 -4.17 -20.59 12.40
CA GLY A 138 -3.34 -19.99 13.45
C GLY A 138 -2.02 -19.36 12.97
N GLY A 139 -1.70 -19.49 11.68
CA GLY A 139 -0.52 -18.90 11.05
C GLY A 139 -0.77 -17.53 10.44
N VAL A 140 -2.00 -17.03 10.45
CA VAL A 140 -2.35 -15.70 9.94
C VAL A 140 -1.92 -14.65 10.97
N ASN A 141 -0.83 -13.96 10.67
CA ASN A 141 -0.18 -12.97 11.54
C ASN A 141 0.66 -11.99 10.69
N GLU A 142 1.44 -11.13 11.34
CA GLU A 142 2.29 -10.11 10.70
C GLU A 142 3.14 -10.65 9.54
N SER A 143 3.69 -11.87 9.67
CA SER A 143 4.62 -12.42 8.67
C SER A 143 4.00 -12.70 7.30
N VAL A 144 2.66 -12.68 7.21
CA VAL A 144 1.92 -12.85 5.96
C VAL A 144 1.06 -11.63 5.62
N GLU A 145 1.05 -10.58 6.44
CA GLU A 145 0.24 -9.39 6.19
C GLU A 145 0.57 -8.77 4.82
N GLY A 146 -0.48 -8.36 4.10
CA GLY A 146 -0.42 -7.79 2.76
C GLY A 146 -0.34 -8.83 1.65
N GLN A 147 -0.09 -10.11 1.95
CA GLN A 147 -0.02 -11.18 0.96
C GLN A 147 -1.40 -11.79 0.69
N LEU A 148 -1.57 -12.32 -0.53
CA LEU A 148 -2.67 -13.20 -0.87
C LEU A 148 -2.40 -14.60 -0.29
N ILE A 149 -3.28 -15.04 0.60
CA ILE A 149 -3.15 -16.35 1.25
C ILE A 149 -4.37 -17.23 1.01
N SER A 150 -4.20 -18.53 1.22
CA SER A 150 -5.29 -19.49 1.31
C SER A 150 -5.27 -20.20 2.66
N VAL A 151 -6.41 -20.20 3.32
CA VAL A 151 -6.64 -20.88 4.60
C VAL A 151 -7.83 -21.82 4.45
N SER A 152 -7.86 -22.90 5.24
CA SER A 152 -9.01 -23.81 5.26
C SER A 152 -9.30 -24.28 6.66
N GLY A 153 -10.54 -24.25 7.11
CA GLY A 153 -10.92 -24.60 8.48
C GLY A 153 -12.41 -24.85 8.63
N ALA A 154 -12.82 -25.41 9.77
CA ALA A 154 -14.24 -25.52 10.12
C ALA A 154 -14.74 -24.17 10.65
N ILE A 155 -15.97 -23.78 10.28
CA ILE A 155 -16.64 -22.60 10.82
C ILE A 155 -16.86 -22.80 12.31
N THR A 156 -16.44 -21.86 13.13
CA THR A 156 -16.46 -21.97 14.60
C THR A 156 -17.53 -21.11 15.27
N GLN A 157 -17.97 -20.05 14.60
CA GLN A 157 -18.98 -19.12 15.12
C GLN A 157 -20.13 -18.92 14.13
N ALA A 158 -21.26 -18.44 14.63
CA ALA A 158 -22.36 -18.01 13.76
C ALA A 158 -21.95 -16.77 12.95
N PHE A 159 -22.55 -16.62 11.76
CA PHE A 159 -22.42 -15.44 10.92
C PHE A 159 -22.71 -14.15 11.71
N VAL A 160 -21.86 -13.13 11.54
CA VAL A 160 -22.06 -11.81 12.14
C VAL A 160 -22.19 -10.76 11.03
N ASP A 161 -23.25 -9.96 11.13
CA ASP A 161 -23.46 -8.80 10.27
C ASP A 161 -22.80 -7.56 10.88
N ASP A 162 -21.84 -6.98 10.17
CA ASP A 162 -21.10 -5.78 10.57
C ASP A 162 -21.30 -4.65 9.54
N SER A 163 -22.51 -4.58 8.97
CA SER A 163 -22.90 -3.53 8.04
C SER A 163 -22.79 -2.13 8.69
N PRO A 164 -22.34 -1.10 7.93
CA PRO A 164 -22.18 -1.08 6.48
C PRO A 164 -20.82 -1.60 5.97
N TYR A 165 -19.94 -2.07 6.84
CA TYR A 165 -18.55 -2.38 6.48
C TYR A 165 -18.42 -3.76 5.83
N GLY A 166 -18.97 -4.79 6.48
CA GLY A 166 -18.77 -6.17 6.04
C GLY A 166 -19.53 -7.20 6.85
N TYR A 167 -19.11 -8.44 6.70
CA TYR A 167 -19.61 -9.59 7.42
C TYR A 167 -18.43 -10.38 8.00
N LYS A 168 -18.63 -11.03 9.14
CA LYS A 168 -17.60 -11.83 9.78
C LYS A 168 -17.99 -13.30 9.80
N LEU A 169 -17.05 -14.13 9.39
CA LEU A 169 -17.01 -15.57 9.62
C LEU A 169 -15.74 -15.88 10.41
N TYR A 170 -15.72 -17.03 11.07
CA TYR A 170 -14.56 -17.48 11.83
C TYR A 170 -14.31 -18.93 11.48
N ILE A 171 -13.07 -19.27 11.14
CA ILE A 171 -12.68 -20.63 10.77
C ILE A 171 -11.45 -21.09 11.54
N ASN A 172 -11.34 -22.39 11.78
CA ASN A 172 -10.22 -22.99 12.49
C ASN A 172 -9.87 -24.37 11.93
N ASP A 173 -8.58 -24.61 11.68
CA ASP A 173 -8.03 -25.91 11.25
C ASP A 173 -7.50 -26.77 12.40
N GLY A 174 -7.52 -26.24 13.63
CA GLY A 174 -6.95 -26.81 14.85
C GLY A 174 -5.71 -26.07 15.35
N THR A 175 -5.12 -25.17 14.56
CA THR A 175 -3.92 -24.40 14.93
C THR A 175 -4.23 -23.04 15.55
N GLY A 176 -5.47 -22.56 15.43
CA GLY A 176 -5.90 -21.24 15.91
C GLY A 176 -7.07 -20.73 15.07
N GLU A 177 -7.99 -19.98 15.68
CA GLU A 177 -9.11 -19.40 14.95
C GLU A 177 -8.67 -18.13 14.22
N VAL A 178 -9.16 -17.94 13.00
CA VAL A 178 -8.95 -16.71 12.22
C VAL A 178 -10.28 -16.12 11.78
N GLN A 179 -10.36 -14.79 11.84
CA GLN A 179 -11.48 -14.03 11.27
C GLN A 179 -11.38 -14.00 9.75
N VAL A 180 -12.49 -14.24 9.08
CA VAL A 180 -12.68 -13.97 7.65
C VAL A 180 -13.60 -12.76 7.56
N PHE A 181 -13.06 -11.63 7.11
CA PHE A 181 -13.82 -10.38 6.98
C PHE A 181 -14.23 -10.15 5.53
N VAL A 182 -15.52 -10.29 5.27
CA VAL A 182 -16.09 -10.15 3.93
C VAL A 182 -16.61 -8.73 3.74
N HIS A 183 -15.90 -7.93 2.96
CA HIS A 183 -16.34 -6.58 2.61
C HIS A 183 -17.65 -6.62 1.81
N VAL A 184 -18.62 -5.75 2.16
CA VAL A 184 -19.88 -5.66 1.37
C VAL A 184 -19.63 -5.20 -0.07
N SER A 185 -18.54 -4.46 -0.31
CA SER A 185 -18.12 -4.03 -1.66
C SER A 185 -17.47 -5.13 -2.51
N ALA A 186 -17.15 -6.29 -1.93
CA ALA A 186 -16.50 -7.40 -2.64
C ALA A 186 -17.49 -8.28 -3.46
N GLY A 187 -18.77 -7.93 -3.46
CA GLY A 187 -19.78 -8.55 -4.33
C GLY A 187 -20.34 -9.88 -3.82
N PHE A 188 -20.21 -10.16 -2.53
CA PHE A 188 -20.82 -11.34 -1.91
C PHE A 188 -22.32 -11.16 -1.70
N ASP A 189 -23.06 -12.24 -1.91
CA ASP A 189 -24.46 -12.32 -1.48
C ASP A 189 -24.51 -12.63 0.03
N LYS A 190 -25.06 -11.69 0.79
CA LYS A 190 -25.27 -11.85 2.24
C LYS A 190 -26.10 -13.09 2.56
N ALA A 191 -27.16 -13.36 1.79
CA ALA A 191 -28.05 -14.48 2.09
C ALA A 191 -27.29 -15.82 2.00
N ALA A 192 -26.48 -16.00 0.95
CA ALA A 192 -25.62 -17.17 0.79
C ALA A 192 -24.60 -17.32 1.94
N LEU A 193 -24.04 -16.22 2.46
CA LEU A 193 -23.15 -16.28 3.63
C LEU A 193 -23.89 -16.67 4.92
N GLN A 194 -25.15 -16.26 5.08
CA GLN A 194 -25.99 -16.60 6.24
C GLN A 194 -26.42 -18.07 6.27
N GLU A 195 -26.40 -18.75 5.12
CA GLU A 195 -26.66 -20.19 5.03
C GLU A 195 -25.47 -21.04 5.53
N LEU A 196 -24.29 -20.44 5.71
CA LEU A 196 -23.13 -21.12 6.27
C LEU A 196 -23.32 -21.37 7.77
N THR A 197 -23.00 -22.59 8.20
CA THR A 197 -23.26 -23.08 9.56
C THR A 197 -21.99 -23.59 10.23
N VAL A 198 -21.94 -23.43 11.56
CA VAL A 198 -20.87 -23.95 12.41
C VAL A 198 -20.62 -25.43 12.12
N GLY A 199 -19.35 -25.80 11.95
CA GLY A 199 -18.90 -27.14 11.62
C GLY A 199 -18.68 -27.39 10.13
N GLN A 200 -19.27 -26.60 9.22
CA GLN A 200 -18.93 -26.71 7.79
C GLN A 200 -17.48 -26.30 7.57
N ARG A 201 -16.79 -26.97 6.65
CA ARG A 201 -15.42 -26.62 6.28
C ARG A 201 -15.43 -25.64 5.12
N LEU A 202 -14.65 -24.58 5.24
CA LEU A 202 -14.43 -23.61 4.17
C LEU A 202 -12.97 -23.63 3.74
N ARG A 203 -12.74 -23.35 2.46
CA ARG A 203 -11.49 -22.80 1.95
C ARG A 203 -11.73 -21.35 1.57
N VAL A 204 -10.87 -20.48 2.07
CA VAL A 204 -10.89 -19.04 1.81
C VAL A 204 -9.57 -18.62 1.20
N VAL A 205 -9.64 -17.84 0.11
CA VAL A 205 -8.51 -17.11 -0.47
C VAL A 205 -8.73 -15.63 -0.18
N GLY A 206 -7.71 -14.90 0.24
CA GLY A 206 -7.90 -13.48 0.53
C GLY A 206 -6.62 -12.77 0.90
N LEU A 207 -6.73 -11.45 1.01
CA LEU A 207 -5.67 -10.63 1.57
C LEU A 207 -5.55 -10.96 3.05
N ALA A 208 -4.35 -11.32 3.52
CA ALA A 208 -4.04 -11.28 4.93
C ALA A 208 -3.94 -9.81 5.35
N ALA A 209 -4.88 -9.35 6.17
CA ALA A 209 -4.94 -7.97 6.64
C ALA A 209 -4.91 -7.92 8.17
N GLN A 210 -4.80 -6.72 8.71
CA GLN A 210 -4.91 -6.46 10.12
C GLN A 210 -5.90 -5.32 10.36
N TYR A 211 -6.78 -5.50 11.35
CA TYR A 211 -7.61 -4.46 11.91
C TYR A 211 -7.41 -4.41 13.43
N GLU A 212 -6.81 -3.32 13.90
CA GLU A 212 -6.39 -3.16 15.29
C GLU A 212 -5.53 -4.35 15.76
N THR A 213 -6.05 -5.20 16.65
CA THR A 213 -5.33 -6.37 17.18
C THR A 213 -5.67 -7.68 16.46
N THR A 214 -6.53 -7.63 15.44
CA THR A 214 -7.06 -8.81 14.77
C THR A 214 -6.42 -8.96 13.39
N TYR A 215 -5.74 -10.08 13.18
CA TYR A 215 -5.39 -10.52 11.83
C TYR A 215 -6.57 -11.24 11.20
N GLU A 216 -6.82 -10.95 9.93
CA GLU A 216 -7.98 -11.44 9.21
C GLU A 216 -7.64 -11.83 7.78
N VAL A 217 -8.50 -12.64 7.17
CA VAL A 217 -8.44 -12.97 5.75
C VAL A 217 -9.62 -12.31 5.04
N ALA A 218 -9.33 -11.35 4.16
CA ALA A 218 -10.33 -10.61 3.40
C ALA A 218 -10.45 -11.18 1.97
N PRO A 219 -11.50 -11.97 1.64
CA PRO A 219 -11.66 -12.52 0.31
C PRO A 219 -12.06 -11.44 -0.70
N ARG A 220 -11.61 -11.57 -1.94
CA ARG A 220 -11.65 -10.49 -2.95
C ARG A 220 -12.93 -10.50 -3.76
N MET A 221 -13.55 -11.67 -3.86
CA MET A 221 -14.75 -11.94 -4.66
C MET A 221 -15.40 -13.27 -4.25
N PRO A 222 -16.66 -13.54 -4.62
CA PRO A 222 -17.38 -14.76 -4.20
C PRO A 222 -16.64 -16.08 -4.46
N ALA A 223 -15.91 -16.18 -5.58
CA ALA A 223 -15.16 -17.38 -5.95
C ALA A 223 -13.99 -17.71 -5.00
N ASP A 224 -13.57 -16.75 -4.16
CA ASP A 224 -12.52 -16.97 -3.17
C ASP A 224 -13.00 -17.72 -1.92
N LEU A 225 -14.30 -17.94 -1.75
CA LEU A 225 -14.88 -18.72 -0.66
C LEU A 225 -15.55 -19.98 -1.22
N SER A 226 -15.16 -21.14 -0.72
CA SER A 226 -15.74 -22.42 -1.14
C SER A 226 -15.98 -23.34 0.06
N VAL A 227 -17.14 -23.99 0.07
CA VAL A 227 -17.44 -25.05 1.04
C VAL A 227 -16.72 -26.32 0.61
N LEU A 228 -15.97 -26.91 1.54
CA LEU A 228 -15.27 -28.18 1.34
C LEU A 228 -16.17 -29.37 1.71
N PRO A 229 -15.95 -30.54 1.08
CA PRO A 229 -16.67 -31.78 1.41
C PRO A 229 -16.52 -32.23 2.87
#